data_AF-A0A2C1D443-F1
#
_entry.id   AF-A0A2C1D443-F1
#
_cell.length_a   1.000
_cell.length_b   1.000
_cell.length_c   1.000
_cell.angle_alpha   90.00
_cell.angle_beta   90.00
_cell.angle_gamma   90.00
#
_symmetry.space_group_name_H-M   'P 1'
#
loop_
_entity.id
_entity.type
_entity.pdbx_description
1 polymer ?
#
loop_
_entity_poly.entity_id
_entity_poly.type
_entity_poly.pdbx_seq_one_letter_code
_entity_poly.pdbx_strand_id
1 'polypeptide(L)' 'YYRDGHLLTRYMTVTDINPIKNLITCTDASYNRIFLKFIDIIDLR' A
#
# COMPACT_ATOMS: atom_id res chain seq x y z
N TYR A 1 -7.00 -7.85 -7.15
CA TYR A 1 -7.99 -8.93 -7.31
C TYR A 1 -9.07 -8.43 -8.23
N TYR A 2 -9.20 -9.00 -9.43
CA TYR A 2 -10.33 -8.70 -10.31
C TYR A 2 -11.54 -9.50 -9.83
N ARG A 3 -12.65 -8.84 -9.56
CA ARG A 3 -13.95 -9.47 -9.35
C ARG A 3 -14.95 -8.68 -10.19
N ASP A 4 -15.80 -9.39 -10.93
CA ASP A 4 -16.90 -8.81 -11.71
C ASP A 4 -16.47 -7.75 -12.74
N GLY A 5 -15.28 -7.90 -13.34
CA GLY A 5 -14.79 -6.97 -14.38
C GLY A 5 -14.28 -5.63 -13.85
N HIS A 6 -14.35 -5.40 -12.54
CA HIS A 6 -13.82 -4.21 -11.90
C HIS A 6 -12.50 -4.53 -11.18
N LEU A 7 -11.49 -3.68 -11.40
CA LEU A 7 -10.30 -3.66 -10.57
C LEU A 7 -10.74 -3.17 -9.19
N LEU A 8 -11.07 -4.11 -8.29
CA LEU A 8 -11.23 -3.78 -6.87
C LEU A 8 -9.95 -3.07 -6.45
N THR A 9 -10.09 -1.81 -6.06
CA THR A 9 -9.03 -1.03 -5.44
C THR A 9 -8.41 -1.94 -4.40
N ARG A 10 -7.15 -2.30 -4.62
CA ARG A 10 -6.48 -3.32 -3.82
C ARG A 10 -6.26 -2.69 -2.45
N TYR A 11 -7.23 -2.86 -1.56
CA TYR A 11 -7.15 -2.34 -0.20
C TYR A 11 -5.89 -2.89 0.44
N MET A 12 -5.14 -1.98 1.01
CA MET A 12 -3.85 -2.29 1.59
C MET A 12 -3.78 -1.69 2.97
N THR A 13 -3.29 -2.48 3.92
CA THR A 13 -3.15 -2.07 5.30
C THR A 13 -1.69 -1.73 5.56
N VAL A 14 -1.42 -0.55 6.10
CA VAL A 14 -0.07 -0.20 6.57
C VAL A 14 0.25 -1.03 7.81
N THR A 15 1.36 -1.74 7.78
CA THR A 15 1.82 -2.60 8.89
C THR A 15 3.01 -2.01 9.63
N ASP A 16 3.83 -1.20 8.95
CA ASP A 16 4.99 -0.54 9.56
C ASP A 16 5.34 0.77 8.82
N ILE A 17 5.87 1.73 9.57
CA ILE A 17 6.38 3.00 9.04
C ILE A 17 7.78 3.21 9.61
N ASN A 18 8.77 3.22 8.72
CA ASN A 18 10.16 3.49 9.06
C ASN A 18 10.56 4.90 8.60
N PRO A 19 10.57 5.90 9.49
CA PRO A 19 10.92 7.27 9.13
C PRO A 19 12.41 7.44 8.82
N ILE A 20 13.31 6.64 9.39
CA ILE A 20 14.76 6.72 9.12
C ILE A 20 15.05 6.32 7.68
N LYS A 21 14.31 5.34 7.15
CA LYS A 21 14.45 4.82 5.79
C LYS A 21 13.48 5.43 4.79
N ASN A 22 12.60 6.34 5.24
CA ASN A 22 11.51 6.90 4.45
C ASN A 22 10.66 5.84 3.74
N LEU A 23 10.36 4.76 4.46
CA LEU A 23 9.76 3.55 3.91
C LEU A 23 8.49 3.18 4.68
N ILE A 24 7.42 2.91 3.95
CA ILE A 24 6.17 2.36 4.48
C ILE A 24 6.06 0.91 4.01
N THR A 25 5.77 0.02 4.94
CA THR A 25 5.46 -1.38 4.63
C THR A 25 3.97 -1.60 4.78
N CYS A 26 3.38 -2.19 3.75
CA CYS A 26 1.97 -2.51 3.70
C CYS A 26 1.77 -4.00 3.42
N THR A 27 0.63 -4.54 3.83
CA THR A 27 0.15 -5.87 3.42
C THR A 27 -1.20 -5.77 2.72
N ASP A 28 -1.39 -6.57 1.66
CA ASP A 28 -2.71 -6.75 1.06
C ASP A 28 -3.46 -7.93 1.71
N ALA A 29 -4.69 -8.15 1.25
CA ALA A 29 -5.56 -9.25 1.71
C ALA A 29 -5.01 -10.65 1.43
N SER A 30 -3.93 -10.78 0.67
CA SER A 30 -3.27 -12.06 0.36
C SER A 30 -1.87 -12.13 0.95
N TYR A 31 -1.63 -11.32 1.98
CA TYR A 31 -0.38 -11.26 2.74
C TYR A 31 0.84 -10.89 1.89
N ASN A 32 0.63 -10.29 0.72
CA ASN A 32 1.72 -9.76 -0.08
C ASN A 32 2.21 -8.47 0.54
N ARG A 33 3.52 -8.38 0.78
CA ARG A 33 4.17 -7.16 1.26
C ARG A 33 4.43 -6.21 0.10
N ILE A 34 4.05 -4.95 0.26
CA ILE A 34 4.40 -3.85 -0.64
C ILE A 34 5.18 -2.82 0.15
N PHE A 35 6.18 -2.25 -0.49
CA PHE A 35 7.02 -1.20 0.06
C PHE A 35 6.77 0.08 -0.73
N LEU A 36 6.45 1.16 -0.02
CA LEU A 36 6.23 2.49 -0.59
C LEU A 36 7.25 3.45 -0.01
N LYS A 37 7.85 4.33 -0.82
CA LYS A 37 8.65 5.42 -0.29
C LYS A 37 7.76 6.63 -0.03
N PHE A 38 8.15 7.49 0.89
CA PHE A 38 7.37 8.71 1.15
C PHE A 38 7.19 9.60 -0.07
N ILE A 39 8.17 9.64 -0.98
CA ILE A 39 8.08 10.43 -2.22
C ILE A 39 6.97 9.92 -3.16
N ASP A 40 6.55 8.66 -3.01
CA ASP A 40 5.50 8.06 -3.81
C ASP A 40 4.08 8.41 -3.29
N ILE A 41 3.98 9.09 -2.15
CA ILE A 41 2.72 9.42 -1.48
C ILE A 41 2.29 10.83 -1.89
N ILE A 42 1.16 10.91 -2.59
CA ILE A 42 0.52 12.17 -2.96
C ILE A 42 -0.71 12.33 -2.06
N ASP A 43 -0.70 13.38 -1.23
CA ASP A 43 -1.85 13.82 -0.46
C ASP A 43 -2.84 14.52 -1.40
N LEU A 44 -3.95 13.85 -1.71
CA LEU A 44 -5.07 14.46 -2.42
C LEU A 44 -6.08 14.93 -1.37
N ARG A 45 -6.03 16.22 -1.04
CA ARG A 45 -7.00 16.88 -0.15
C ARG A 45 -8.38 17.00 -0.78
#